data_AF-A0A2E2WES9-F1
#
_entry.id   AF-A0A2E2WES9-F1
#
_cell.length_a   1.000
_cell.length_b   1.000
_cell.length_c   1.000
_cell.angle_alpha   90.00
_cell.angle_beta   90.00
_cell.angle_gamma   90.00
#
_symmetry.space_group_name_H-M   'P 1'
#
loop_
_entity.id
_entity.type
_entity.pdbx_description
1 polymer ?
#
loop_
_entity_poly.entity_id
_entity_poly.type
_entity_poly.pdbx_seq_one_letter_code
_entity_poly.pdbx_strand_id
1 'polypeptide(L)'
;MEHLDQLICRFTKMQDAMGKRLFPSIHGLLEESSDPVAFLDILHRLEKLGVLTSVAEWQLFRNLRNNLAHDYPEGVSQTVDTLNLLIERMRAFIGLFETAQKDWQRRMSARA
;
A
#
# COMPACT_ATOMS: atom_id res chain seq x y z
N MET A 1 24.81 0.66 4.32
CA MET A 1 23.92 -0.49 4.02
C MET A 1 22.78 -0.56 5.03
N GLU A 2 23.05 -0.55 6.33
CA GLU A 2 22.01 -0.65 7.39
C GLU A 2 20.78 0.26 7.24
N HIS A 3 20.95 1.54 6.89
CA HIS A 3 19.82 2.47 6.71
C HIS A 3 18.88 2.08 5.55
N LEU A 4 19.44 1.46 4.50
CA LEU A 4 18.68 1.01 3.34
C LEU A 4 17.85 -0.23 3.69
N ASP A 5 18.46 -1.18 4.40
CA ASP A 5 17.77 -2.38 4.89
C ASP A 5 16.64 -2.01 5.85
N GLN A 6 16.89 -1.02 6.72
CA GLN A 6 15.87 -0.51 7.64
C GLN A 6 14.72 0.17 6.87
N LEU A 7 15.01 0.93 5.82
CA LEU A 7 14.01 1.54 4.95
C LEU A 7 13.14 0.47 4.28
N ILE A 8 13.76 -0.51 3.62
CA ILE A 8 13.06 -1.61 2.93
C ILE A 8 12.16 -2.36 3.91
N CYS A 9 12.66 -2.67 5.11
CA CYS A 9 11.91 -3.34 6.16
C CYS A 9 10.68 -2.54 6.60
N ARG A 10 10.83 -1.23 6.85
CA ARG A 10 9.72 -0.36 7.26
C ARG A 10 8.69 -0.17 6.15
N PHE A 11 9.14 0.07 4.92
CA PHE A 11 8.29 0.15 3.73
C PHE A 11 7.44 -1.12 3.56
N THR A 12 8.09 -2.29 3.61
CA THR A 12 7.42 -3.59 3.46
C THR A 12 6.35 -3.80 4.53
N LYS A 13 6.69 -3.56 5.81
CA LYS A 13 5.76 -3.69 6.93
C LYS A 13 4.56 -2.75 6.79
N MET A 14 4.79 -1.52 6.33
CA MET A 14 3.74 -0.52 6.15
C MET A 14 2.78 -0.93 5.03
N GLN A 15 3.31 -1.32 3.87
CA GLN A 15 2.50 -1.80 2.76
C GLN A 15 1.68 -3.05 3.15
N ASP A 16 2.30 -3.99 3.86
CA ASP A 16 1.61 -5.19 4.35
C ASP A 16 0.48 -4.84 5.33
N ALA A 17 0.72 -3.92 6.27
CA ALA A 17 -0.30 -3.48 7.21
C ALA A 17 -1.48 -2.80 6.50
N MET A 18 -1.19 -1.98 5.47
CA MET A 18 -2.23 -1.34 4.67
C MET A 18 -3.09 -2.35 3.91
N GLY A 19 -2.45 -3.27 3.19
CA GLY A 19 -3.14 -4.24 2.36
C GLY A 19 -3.89 -5.30 3.16
N LYS A 20 -3.34 -5.77 4.28
CA LYS A 20 -3.95 -6.83 5.09
C LYS A 20 -4.98 -6.32 6.09
N ARG A 21 -4.91 -5.05 6.50
CA ARG A 21 -5.73 -4.52 7.59
C ARG A 21 -6.44 -3.23 7.24
N LEU A 22 -5.73 -2.18 6.82
CA LEU A 22 -6.34 -0.86 6.62
C LEU A 22 -7.41 -0.88 5.53
N PHE A 23 -7.08 -1.36 4.32
CA PHE A 23 -8.03 -1.36 3.21
C PHE A 23 -9.22 -2.29 3.43
N PRO A 24 -9.05 -3.55 3.89
CA PRO A 24 -10.21 -4.38 4.26
C PRO A 24 -11.07 -3.75 5.35
N SER A 25 -10.46 -3.07 6.33
CA SER A 25 -11.20 -2.41 7.40
C SER A 25 -12.03 -1.23 6.88
N ILE A 26 -11.46 -0.38 6.03
CA ILE A 26 -12.22 0.73 5.41
C ILE A 26 -13.35 0.18 4.55
N HIS A 27 -13.09 -0.88 3.77
CA HIS A 27 -14.11 -1.55 2.97
C HIS A 27 -15.25 -2.11 3.82
N GLY A 28 -14.95 -2.79 4.93
CA GLY A 28 -15.97 -3.30 5.85
C GLY A 28 -16.75 -2.22 6.60
N LEU A 29 -16.24 -0.98 6.67
CA LEU A 29 -17.01 0.17 7.15
C LEU A 29 -17.96 0.72 6.08
N LEU A 30 -17.70 0.44 4.80
CA LEU A 30 -18.44 0.93 3.64
C LEU A 30 -19.54 -0.03 3.19
N GLU A 31 -19.28 -1.33 3.25
CA GLU A 31 -20.18 -2.37 2.79
C GLU A 31 -20.48 -3.35 3.93
N GLU A 32 -21.77 -3.51 4.25
CA GLU A 32 -22.24 -4.41 5.30
C GLU A 32 -22.28 -5.89 4.85
N SER A 33 -21.94 -6.19 3.59
CA SER A 33 -21.92 -7.55 3.08
C SER A 33 -20.73 -8.34 3.62
N SER A 34 -21.01 -9.51 4.19
CA SER A 34 -19.99 -10.44 4.71
C SER A 34 -19.36 -11.33 3.63
N ASP A 35 -19.72 -11.14 2.36
CA ASP A 35 -19.25 -12.00 1.28
C ASP A 35 -17.74 -11.79 1.04
N PRO A 36 -16.98 -12.86 0.77
CA PRO A 36 -15.57 -12.73 0.45
C PRO A 36 -15.39 -12.01 -0.89
N VAL A 37 -14.82 -10.81 -0.83
CA VAL A 37 -14.50 -9.98 -2.00
C VAL A 37 -13.01 -10.12 -2.34
N ALA A 38 -12.68 -10.20 -3.63
CA ALA A 38 -11.29 -10.23 -4.05
C ALA A 38 -10.59 -8.91 -3.67
N PHE A 39 -9.33 -8.99 -3.23
CA PHE A 39 -8.61 -7.79 -2.78
C PHE A 39 -8.48 -6.71 -3.87
N LEU A 40 -8.40 -7.11 -5.14
CA LEU A 40 -8.37 -6.15 -6.25
C LEU A 40 -9.69 -5.36 -6.37
N ASP A 41 -10.82 -6.01 -6.11
CA ASP A 41 -12.13 -5.35 -6.13
C ASP A 41 -12.27 -4.37 -4.96
N ILE A 42 -11.72 -4.72 -3.79
CA ILE A 42 -11.60 -3.79 -2.66
C ILE A 42 -10.83 -2.54 -3.09
N LEU A 43 -9.68 -2.70 -3.76
CA LEU A 43 -8.88 -1.56 -4.22
C LEU A 43 -9.64 -0.69 -5.24
N HIS A 44 -10.29 -1.28 -6.24
CA HIS A 44 -11.11 -0.54 -7.20
C HIS A 44 -12.27 0.20 -6.53
N ARG A 45 -12.86 -0.40 -5.49
CA ARG A 45 -13.92 0.23 -4.70
C ARG A 45 -13.40 1.43 -3.93
N LEU A 46 -12.25 1.28 -3.25
CA LEU A 46 -11.60 2.38 -2.52
C LEU A 46 -11.15 3.51 -3.46
N GLU A 47 -10.72 3.20 -4.67
CA GLU A 47 -10.38 4.18 -5.70
C GLU A 47 -11.61 4.97 -6.16
N LYS A 48 -12.72 4.29 -6.47
CA LYS A 48 -13.99 4.93 -6.84
C LYS A 48 -14.53 5.87 -5.75
N LEU A 49 -14.24 5.57 -4.48
CA LEU A 49 -14.68 6.35 -3.33
C LEU A 49 -13.68 7.46 -2.93
N GLY A 50 -12.56 7.59 -3.66
CA GLY A 50 -11.53 8.59 -3.39
C GLY A 50 -10.69 8.33 -2.14
N VAL A 51 -10.76 7.11 -1.58
CA VAL A 51 -9.92 6.68 -0.45
C VAL A 51 -8.52 6.32 -0.93
N LEU A 52 -8.46 5.65 -2.09
CA LEU A 52 -7.21 5.30 -2.77
C LEU A 52 -7.05 6.22 -3.98
N THR A 53 -5.89 6.88 -4.11
CA THR A 53 -5.63 7.77 -5.23
C THR A 53 -5.60 7.01 -6.56
N SER A 54 -4.93 5.86 -6.57
CA SER A 54 -4.91 4.98 -7.74
C SER A 54 -4.60 3.53 -7.38
N VAL A 55 -5.35 2.59 -7.96
CA VAL A 55 -5.02 1.15 -7.90
C VAL A 55 -3.70 0.87 -8.59
N ALA A 56 -3.41 1.54 -9.71
CA ALA A 56 -2.16 1.37 -10.45
C ALA A 56 -0.95 1.78 -9.60
N GLU A 57 -1.06 2.88 -8.84
CA GLU A 57 -0.01 3.32 -7.92
C GLU A 57 0.20 2.33 -6.77
N TRP A 58 -0.87 1.76 -6.22
CA TRP A 58 -0.75 0.67 -5.25
C TRP A 58 -0.02 -0.55 -5.84
N GLN A 59 -0.36 -0.96 -7.06
CA GLN A 59 0.31 -2.07 -7.74
C GLN A 59 1.79 -1.79 -8.02
N LEU A 60 2.14 -0.55 -8.37
CA LEU A 60 3.54 -0.13 -8.50
C LEU A 60 4.31 -0.40 -7.21
N PHE A 61 3.81 0.06 -6.06
CA PHE A 61 4.46 -0.18 -4.78
C PHE A 61 4.52 -1.67 -4.42
N ARG A 62 3.49 -2.45 -4.76
CA ARG A 62 3.50 -3.90 -4.57
C ARG A 62 4.59 -4.59 -5.38
N ASN A 63 4.81 -4.14 -6.61
CA ASN A 63 5.89 -4.64 -7.46
C ASN A 63 7.26 -4.25 -6.91
N LEU A 64 7.45 -3.00 -6.48
CA LEU A 64 8.68 -2.57 -5.81
C LEU A 64 9.00 -3.44 -4.58
N ARG A 65 8.00 -3.73 -3.74
CA ARG A 65 8.16 -4.63 -2.59
C ARG A 65 8.55 -6.04 -3.03
N ASN A 66 7.90 -6.59 -4.05
CA ASN A 66 8.19 -7.94 -4.53
C ASN A 66 9.62 -8.06 -5.07
N ASN A 67 10.07 -7.06 -5.82
CA ASN A 67 11.43 -6.98 -6.35
C ASN A 67 12.48 -6.87 -5.24
N LEU A 68 12.19 -6.11 -4.17
CA LEU A 68 13.10 -5.98 -3.02
C LEU A 68 13.07 -7.20 -2.08
N ALA A 69 12.02 -8.03 -2.14
CA ALA A 69 11.88 -9.22 -1.31
C ALA A 69 12.51 -10.47 -1.93
N HIS A 70 12.76 -10.48 -3.24
CA HIS A 70 13.35 -11.61 -3.95
C HIS A 70 14.80 -11.31 -4.32
N ASP A 71 15.71 -12.20 -3.90
CA ASP A 71 17.07 -12.28 -4.45
C ASP A 71 17.02 -12.92 -5.85
N TYR A 72 16.47 -12.21 -6.82
CA TYR A 72 16.56 -12.66 -8.21
C TYR A 72 18.03 -12.57 -8.69
N PRO A 73 18.52 -13.52 -9.50
CA PRO A 73 19.86 -13.45 -10.11
C PRO A 73 20.06 -12.24 -11.03
N GLU A 74 18.99 -11.49 -11.32
CA GLU A 74 18.86 -10.39 -12.29
C GLU A 74 19.68 -9.13 -11.95
N GLY A 75 20.48 -9.19 -10.89
CA GLY A 75 21.67 -8.38 -10.75
C GLY A 75 21.47 -7.10 -9.95
N VAL A 76 22.54 -6.70 -9.28
CA VAL A 76 22.64 -5.49 -8.44
C VAL A 76 22.00 -4.25 -9.09
N SER A 77 22.04 -4.14 -10.42
CA SER A 77 21.42 -3.04 -11.18
C SER A 77 19.90 -2.93 -10.95
N GLN A 78 19.17 -4.05 -11.03
CA GLN A 78 17.72 -4.03 -10.84
C GLN A 78 17.34 -3.61 -9.42
N THR A 79 18.12 -4.06 -8.43
CA THR A 79 17.95 -3.64 -7.03
C THR A 79 18.19 -2.14 -6.88
N VAL A 80 19.27 -1.61 -7.47
CA VAL A 80 19.57 -0.18 -7.45
C VAL A 80 18.45 0.63 -8.10
N ASP A 81 17.95 0.22 -9.27
CA ASP A 81 16.85 0.91 -9.96
C ASP A 81 15.56 0.90 -9.14
N THR A 82 15.24 -0.25 -8.54
CA THR A 82 14.07 -0.42 -7.66
C THR A 82 14.16 0.48 -6.44
N LEU A 83 15.34 0.60 -5.83
CA LEU A 83 15.57 1.48 -4.68
C LEU A 83 15.48 2.95 -5.04
N ASN A 84 16.09 3.36 -6.16
CA ASN A 84 16.01 4.73 -6.65
C ASN A 84 14.56 5.13 -6.90
N LEU A 85 13.79 4.25 -7.56
CA LEU A 85 12.37 4.49 -7.81
C LEU A 85 11.55 4.53 -6.52
N LEU A 86 11.82 3.65 -5.55
CA LEU A 86 11.17 3.68 -4.23
C LEU A 86 11.44 5.01 -3.51
N ILE A 87 12.69 5.48 -3.51
CA ILE A 87 13.08 6.75 -2.87
C ILE A 87 12.40 7.93 -3.57
N GLU A 88 12.39 7.96 -4.91
CA GLU A 88 11.70 8.98 -5.71
C GLU A 88 10.20 9.05 -5.35
N ARG A 89 9.57 7.88 -5.22
CA ARG A 89 8.12 7.74 -5.02
C ARG A 89 7.70 7.68 -3.55
N MET A 90 8.63 7.80 -2.61
CA MET A 90 8.35 7.66 -1.17
C MET A 90 7.28 8.63 -0.67
N ARG A 91 7.29 9.88 -1.15
CA ARG A 91 6.25 10.87 -0.79
C ARG A 91 4.86 10.44 -1.26
N ALA A 92 4.75 9.86 -2.45
CA ALA A 92 3.48 9.36 -2.96
C ALA A 92 3.00 8.16 -2.14
N PHE A 93 3.91 7.25 -1.77
CA PHE A 93 3.59 6.12 -0.88
C PHE A 93 3.03 6.58 0.47
N ILE A 94 3.69 7.57 1.10
CA ILE A 94 3.24 8.15 2.36
C ILE A 94 1.87 8.83 2.18
N GLY A 95 1.69 9.61 1.11
CA GLY A 95 0.42 10.27 0.82
C GLY A 95 -0.76 9.30 0.62
N LEU A 96 -0.49 8.14 0.01
CA LEU A 96 -1.46 7.06 -0.13
C LEU A 96 -1.93 6.53 1.24
N PHE A 97 -0.99 6.34 2.18
CA PHE A 97 -1.32 5.98 3.56
C PHE A 97 -2.10 7.06 4.29
N GLU A 98 -1.63 8.31 4.23
CA GLU A 98 -2.28 9.43 4.93
C GLU A 98 -3.73 9.62 4.46
N THR A 99 -3.99 9.45 3.17
CA THR A 99 -5.35 9.56 2.60
C THR A 99 -6.26 8.47 3.14
N ALA A 100 -5.81 7.21 3.10
CA ALA A 100 -6.55 6.08 3.64
C ALA A 100 -6.75 6.19 5.16
N GLN A 101 -5.73 6.64 5.90
CA GLN A 101 -5.80 6.84 7.34
C GLN A 101 -6.84 7.93 7.71
N LYS A 102 -6.82 9.07 7.02
CA LYS A 102 -7.77 10.17 7.23
C LYS A 102 -9.20 9.73 6.97
N ASP A 103 -9.43 8.95 5.90
CA ASP A 103 -10.76 8.42 5.60
C ASP A 103 -11.23 7.42 6.67
N TRP A 104 -10.36 6.49 7.09
CA TRP A 104 -10.65 5.56 8.18
C TRP A 104 -11.02 6.29 9.48
N GLN A 105 -10.24 7.29 9.89
CA GLN A 105 -10.51 8.10 11.09
C GLN A 105 -11.85 8.81 10.99
N ARG A 106 -12.13 9.46 9.85
CA ARG A 106 -13.40 10.17 9.61
C ARG A 106 -14.61 9.25 9.77
N ARG A 107 -14.54 8.02 9.25
CA ARG A 107 -15.63 7.04 9.32
C ARG A 107 -15.81 6.45 10.72
N MET A 108 -14.70 6.18 11.41
CA MET A 108 -14.74 5.70 12.78
C MET A 108 -15.37 6.75 13.72
N SER A 109 -15.01 8.02 13.57
CA SER A 109 -15.61 9.11 14.35
C SER A 109 -17.08 9.34 14.05
N ALA A 110 -17.56 9.07 12.83
CA ALA A 110 -18.97 9.20 12.47
C ALA A 110 -19.86 8.06 13.01
N ARG A 111 -19.26 6.96 13.50
CA ARG A 111 -19.95 5.80 14.08
C ARG A 111 -19.97 5.79 15.61
N ALA A 112 -19.20 6.66 16.27
CA ALA A 112 -19.12 6.80 17.73
C ALA A 112 -20.12 7.84 18.23
#